data_AF-A0A7C6YUY1-F1
#
_entry.id   AF-A0A7C6YUY1-F1
#
_cell.length_a   1.000
_cell.length_b   1.000
_cell.length_c   1.000
_cell.angle_alpha   90.00
_cell.angle_beta   90.00
_cell.angle_gamma   90.00
#
_symmetry.space_group_name_H-M   'P 1'
#
loop_
_entity.id
_entity.type
_entity.pdbx_description
1 polymer ?
#
loop_
_entity_poly.entity_id
_entity_poly.type
_entity_poly.pdbx_seq_one_letter_code
_entity_poly.pdbx_strand_id
1 'polypeptide(L)' 'MVDPYRLQESTFVAYTRDIDTALLLDRVGDNPVVIQAIGVSGTNQSDIVISKADAEFLQQSNKASGFLEECRVVIVIE' A
#
# COMPACT_ATOMS: atom_id res chain seq x y z
N MET A 1 12.17 -2.34 -2.65
CA MET A 1 12.71 -0.96 -2.62
C MET A 1 12.15 -0.26 -3.84
N VAL A 2 11.68 1.00 -3.69
CA VAL A 2 11.09 1.76 -4.80
C VAL A 2 12.20 2.26 -5.74
N ASP A 3 11.95 2.24 -7.05
CA ASP A 3 12.87 2.78 -8.06
C ASP A 3 12.90 4.33 -7.99
N PRO A 4 14.07 4.95 -7.72
CA PRO A 4 14.19 6.39 -7.55
C PRO A 4 13.83 7.20 -8.81
N TYR A 5 13.89 6.62 -10.02
CA TYR A 5 13.58 7.35 -11.25
C TYR A 5 12.08 7.46 -11.54
N ARG A 6 11.23 6.67 -10.88
CA ARG A 6 9.77 6.68 -11.09
C ARG A 6 9.01 7.74 -10.29
N LEU A 7 9.69 8.41 -9.37
CA LEU A 7 9.09 9.40 -8.47
C LEU A 7 8.92 10.78 -9.10
N GLN A 8 9.38 10.99 -10.34
CA GLN A 8 9.26 12.28 -11.02
C GLN A 8 7.82 12.64 -11.40
N GLU A 9 6.91 11.65 -11.49
CA GLU A 9 5.52 11.87 -11.90
C GLU A 9 4.46 11.27 -10.95
N SER A 10 4.86 10.51 -9.91
CA SER A 10 3.91 9.82 -9.03
C SER A 10 4.34 9.72 -7.56
N THR A 11 3.38 9.80 -6.64
CA THR A 11 3.59 9.69 -5.18
C THR A 11 3.83 8.24 -4.75
N PHE A 12 4.47 8.00 -3.61
CA PHE A 12 4.72 6.63 -3.11
C PHE A 12 3.43 5.87 -2.78
N VAL A 13 2.44 6.57 -2.21
CA VAL A 13 1.16 6.02 -1.79
C VAL A 13 0.05 7.04 -2.12
N ALA A 14 -1.18 6.57 -2.26
CA ALA A 14 -2.35 7.44 -2.30
C ALA A 14 -3.14 7.27 -1.00
N TYR A 15 -3.81 8.33 -0.55
CA TYR A 15 -4.63 8.30 0.66
C TYR A 15 -6.10 8.48 0.30
N THR A 16 -6.97 7.72 0.96
CA THR A 16 -8.42 7.77 0.79
C THR A 16 -9.11 7.67 2.15
N ARG A 17 -10.36 8.13 2.23
CA ARG A 17 -11.15 8.08 3.47
C ARG A 17 -11.94 6.80 3.67
N ASP A 18 -12.17 6.08 2.59
CA ASP A 18 -13.01 4.90 2.57
C ASP A 18 -12.46 3.88 1.57
N ILE A 19 -12.74 2.61 1.86
CA ILE A 19 -12.27 1.49 1.04
C ILE A 19 -12.93 1.51 -0.34
N ASP A 20 -14.20 1.94 -0.43
CA ASP A 20 -14.93 1.96 -1.70
C ASP A 20 -14.25 2.90 -2.72
N THR A 21 -13.87 4.10 -2.28
CA THR A 21 -13.10 5.06 -3.10
C THR A 21 -11.70 4.52 -3.40
N ALA A 22 -11.07 3.83 -2.45
CA ALA A 22 -9.76 3.22 -2.67
C ALA A 22 -9.78 2.20 -3.81
N LEU A 23 -10.80 1.33 -3.85
CA LEU A 23 -10.93 0.27 -4.84
C LEU A 23 -11.23 0.80 -6.25
N LEU A 24 -11.72 2.03 -6.37
CA LEU A 24 -11.98 2.68 -7.66
C LEU A 24 -10.74 3.35 -8.27
N LEU A 25 -9.62 3.42 -7.55
CA LEU A 25 -8.41 4.03 -8.06
C LEU A 25 -7.69 3.08 -9.03
N ASP A 26 -7.40 3.56 -10.24
CA ASP A 26 -6.62 2.81 -11.25
C ASP A 26 -5.29 2.26 -10.70
N ARG A 27 -4.70 2.95 -9.71
CA ARG A 27 -3.49 2.54 -8.99
C ARG A 27 -3.61 1.15 -8.35
N VAL A 28 -4.79 0.75 -7.94
CA VAL A 28 -5.08 -0.48 -7.19
C VAL A 28 -5.22 -1.70 -8.11
N GLY A 29 -5.54 -1.46 -9.39
CA GLY A 29 -5.73 -2.49 -10.41
C GLY A 29 -6.95 -3.38 -10.15
N ASP A 30 -7.07 -4.46 -10.93
CA ASP A 30 -8.31 -5.26 -11.00
C ASP A 30 -8.53 -6.22 -9.82
N ASN A 31 -7.46 -6.61 -9.10
CA ASN A 31 -7.55 -7.60 -8.02
C ASN A 31 -6.66 -7.21 -6.83
N PRO A 32 -7.08 -6.24 -6.03
CA PRO A 32 -6.27 -5.77 -4.91
C PRO A 32 -6.35 -6.66 -3.69
N VAL A 33 -5.28 -6.60 -2.89
CA VAL A 33 -5.22 -7.19 -1.57
C VAL A 33 -5.57 -6.12 -0.55
N VAL A 34 -6.61 -6.36 0.25
CA VAL A 34 -7.00 -5.48 1.36
C VAL A 34 -6.50 -6.09 2.66
N ILE A 35 -5.74 -5.31 3.44
CA ILE A 35 -5.16 -5.73 4.72
C ILE A 35 -5.59 -4.75 5.81
N GLN A 36 -5.99 -5.31 6.95
CA GLN A 36 -6.33 -4.53 8.13
C GLN A 36 -5.06 -4.19 8.92
N ALA A 37 -4.87 -2.90 9.21
CA ALA A 37 -3.83 -2.46 10.13
C ALA A 37 -4.14 -2.93 11.56
N ILE A 38 -3.11 -3.36 12.28
CA ILE A 38 -3.19 -3.76 13.70
C ILE A 38 -2.71 -2.65 14.65
N GLY A 39 -2.15 -1.57 14.10
CA GLY A 39 -1.70 -0.42 14.86
C GLY A 39 -0.98 0.59 13.98
N VAL A 40 -0.52 1.67 14.64
CA VAL A 40 0.30 2.72 14.05
C VAL A 40 1.50 2.98 14.96
N SER A 41 2.62 3.35 14.36
CA SER A 41 3.89 3.62 15.06
C SER A 41 4.51 4.93 14.57
N GLY A 42 5.54 5.39 15.30
CA GLY A 42 6.27 6.61 15.02
C GLY A 42 5.67 7.84 15.69
N THR A 43 6.48 8.91 15.79
CA THR A 43 6.13 10.17 16.47
C THR A 43 4.85 10.79 15.92
N ASN A 44 4.57 10.59 14.63
CA ASN A 44 3.42 11.16 13.93
C ASN A 44 2.36 10.10 13.55
N GLN A 45 2.46 8.86 14.07
CA GLN A 45 1.55 7.77 13.72
C GLN A 45 1.47 7.49 12.20
N SER A 46 2.57 7.76 11.48
CA SER A 46 2.67 7.61 10.04
C SER A 46 2.97 6.18 9.58
N ASP A 47 3.42 5.32 10.51
CA ASP A 47 3.94 4.02 10.17
C ASP A 47 2.88 2.97 10.50
N ILE A 48 2.22 2.44 9.46
CA ILE A 48 1.16 1.45 9.60
C ILE A 48 1.77 0.10 9.97
N VAL A 49 1.29 -0.49 11.06
CA VAL A 49 1.69 -1.82 11.53
C VAL A 49 0.66 -2.84 11.06
N ILE A 50 1.12 -3.89 10.40
CA ILE A 50 0.30 -5.04 9.94
C ILE A 50 0.71 -6.32 10.66
N SER A 51 -0.14 -7.34 10.61
CA SER A 51 0.20 -8.64 11.19
C SER A 51 1.38 -9.29 10.46
N LYS A 52 2.13 -10.15 11.16
CA LYS A 52 3.24 -10.88 10.55
C LYS A 52 2.78 -11.76 9.39
N ALA A 53 1.61 -12.40 9.51
CA ALA A 53 1.05 -13.24 8.47
C ALA A 53 0.74 -12.44 7.20
N ASP A 54 0.14 -11.25 7.35
CA ASP A 54 -0.14 -10.35 6.23
C ASP A 54 1.15 -9.84 5.59
N ALA A 55 2.17 -9.53 6.40
CA ALA A 55 3.47 -9.10 5.90
C ALA A 55 4.16 -10.20 5.07
N GLU A 56 4.09 -11.46 5.50
CA GLU A 56 4.62 -12.61 4.76
C GLU A 56 3.87 -12.83 3.45
N PHE A 57 2.54 -12.71 3.48
CA PHE A 57 1.69 -12.78 2.29
C PHE A 57 2.00 -11.66 1.28
N LEU A 58 2.15 -10.42 1.75
CA LEU A 58 2.53 -9.28 0.90
C LEU A 58 3.90 -9.48 0.27
N GLN A 59 4.87 -9.99 1.04
CA GLN A 59 6.21 -10.22 0.51
C GLN A 59 6.20 -11.28 -0.60
N GLN A 60 5.41 -12.35 -0.43
CA GLN A 60 5.24 -13.38 -1.46
C GLN A 60 4.52 -12.80 -2.69
N SER A 61 3.45 -12.04 -2.47
CA SER A 61 2.68 -11.38 -3.53
C SER A 61 3.54 -10.37 -4.31
N ASN A 62 4.41 -9.63 -3.64
CA ASN A 62 5.32 -8.68 -4.28
C ASN A 62 6.33 -9.37 -5.19
N LYS A 63 6.84 -10.55 -4.81
CA LYS A 63 7.73 -11.33 -5.68
C LYS A 63 7.07 -11.73 -6.98
N ALA A 64 5.75 -11.93 -6.98
CA ALA A 64 4.99 -12.32 -8.17
C ALA A 64 4.56 -11.11 -9.01
N SER A 65 4.09 -10.02 -8.38
CA SER A 65 3.44 -8.89 -9.08
C SER A 65 4.29 -7.63 -9.19
N GLY A 66 5.38 -7.51 -8.43
CA GLY A 66 6.24 -6.31 -8.42
C GLY A 66 5.53 -5.03 -7.98
N PHE A 67 4.46 -5.12 -7.19
CA PHE A 67 3.58 -3.98 -6.93
C PHE A 67 4.22 -2.89 -6.06
N LEU A 68 5.17 -3.23 -5.19
CA LEU A 68 5.90 -2.28 -4.36
C LEU A 68 6.92 -1.48 -5.17
N GLU A 69 7.51 -2.09 -6.21
CA GLU A 69 8.38 -1.41 -7.17
C GLU A 69 7.60 -0.38 -8.02
N GLU A 70 6.30 -0.61 -8.20
CA GLU A 70 5.38 0.25 -8.94
C GLU A 70 4.57 1.21 -8.06
N CYS A 71 4.81 1.25 -6.75
CA CYS A 71 4.08 2.11 -5.81
C CYS A 71 2.55 1.94 -5.87
N ARG A 72 2.07 0.74 -6.20
CA ARG A 72 0.64 0.41 -6.25
C ARG A 72 0.08 0.15 -4.85
N VAL A 73 0.09 1.19 -4.03
CA VAL A 73 -0.37 1.15 -2.64
C VAL A 73 -1.30 2.31 -2.36
N VAL A 74 -2.45 2.00 -1.78
CA VAL A 74 -3.42 2.97 -1.27
C VAL A 74 -3.60 2.72 0.22
N ILE A 75 -3.51 3.80 0.99
CA ILE A 75 -3.72 3.82 2.42
C ILE A 75 -5.10 4.43 2.68
N VAL A 76 -5.92 3.72 3.45
CA VAL A 76 -7.23 4.20 3.88
C VAL A 76 -7.10 4.72 5.31
N ILE A 77 -7.50 5.96 5.56
CA ILE A 77 -7.48 6.63 6.87
C ILE A 77 -8.80 7.39 7.07
N GLU A 78 -9.38 7.36 8.27
CA GLU A 78 -10.57 8.16 8.60
C GLU A 78 -10.24 9.64 8.85
#